data_AF-A0ABD3E622-F1
#
_entry.id   AF-A0ABD3E622-F1
#
_cell.length_a   1.000
_cell.length_b   1.000
_cell.length_c   1.000
_cell.angle_alpha   90.00
_cell.angle_beta   90.00
_cell.angle_gamma   90.00
#
_symmetry.space_group_name_H-M   'P 1'
#
loop_
_entity.id
_entity.type
_entity.pdbx_description
1 polymer ?
#
loop_
_entity_poly.entity_id
_entity_poly.type
_entity_poly.pdbx_seq_one_letter_code
_entity_poly.pdbx_strand_id
1 'polypeptide(L)'
;MGNCIETAKKSTAEIAPSELMKSPPVIKLYGPPNSFATSHIRLALQYKPVTLQFIPSDTHPNPTLIYQSDVVTGSVEDILQYLDTKFPDPPLAVANNTAASTASIWGWSGGETTPLVVWVVVLQHRSVNWHLERMVKWAEDIAARGGNARGDPSMGTPRMEMKKFGKSYSQLLQVMLEHAQMEETVLFQILESADRGLCKSANEDHATHLPIMNGIKEDIKTIGVMNAGIPDYQEALVNLTSRLKRLKENCRKHFEEEERELLPLMEATELNKPQQEKVLQQSLDIMRETHSHLFRFLMEGLQPHDAMRYFDLIKRYCDNVRVSLMLHMMVD
;
A
#
# COMPACT_ATOMS: atom_id res chain seq x y z
N MET A 1 11.77 38.50 0.17
CA MET A 1 11.26 37.71 1.31
C MET A 1 9.82 37.36 1.00
N GLY A 2 9.58 36.14 0.53
CA GLY A 2 8.23 35.64 0.22
C GLY A 2 8.15 34.20 0.72
N ASN A 3 7.33 33.96 1.73
CA ASN A 3 7.08 32.64 2.29
C ASN A 3 6.22 31.84 1.31
N CYS A 4 6.80 30.82 0.71
CA CYS A 4 6.03 29.77 0.02
C CYS A 4 5.51 28.81 1.07
N ILE A 5 4.20 28.82 1.30
CA ILE A 5 3.48 27.77 2.01
C ILE A 5 3.45 26.57 1.05
N GLU A 6 4.16 25.50 1.38
CA GLU A 6 4.03 24.21 0.68
C GLU A 6 2.60 23.70 0.86
N THR A 7 1.87 23.62 -0.25
CA THR A 7 0.55 22.99 -0.27
C THR A 7 0.73 21.48 -0.27
N ALA A 8 0.07 20.81 0.68
CA ALA A 8 0.01 19.35 0.77
C ALA A 8 -0.40 18.74 -0.57
N LYS A 9 0.38 17.77 -1.06
CA LYS A 9 0.08 17.05 -2.30
C LYS A 9 -1.18 16.20 -2.08
N LYS A 10 -2.29 16.61 -2.70
CA LYS A 10 -3.50 15.79 -2.80
C LYS A 10 -3.15 14.43 -3.42
N SER A 11 -3.56 13.35 -2.75
CA SER A 11 -3.55 11.99 -3.29
C SER A 11 -4.38 11.94 -4.57
N THR A 12 -3.95 11.14 -5.55
CA THR A 12 -4.60 10.95 -6.85
C THR A 12 -5.86 10.07 -6.76
N ALA A 13 -6.44 9.89 -5.58
CA ALA A 13 -7.56 9.00 -5.30
C ALA A 13 -8.96 9.57 -5.59
N GLU A 14 -9.09 10.80 -6.09
CA GLU A 14 -10.41 11.38 -6.40
C GLU A 14 -10.87 11.03 -7.83
N ILE A 15 -11.49 9.86 -8.00
CA ILE A 15 -12.59 9.69 -8.97
C ILE A 15 -13.68 8.86 -8.28
N ALA A 16 -14.55 9.54 -7.55
CA ALA A 16 -15.85 9.03 -7.12
C ALA A 16 -16.95 9.96 -7.67
N PRO A 17 -18.15 9.45 -8.02
CA PRO A 17 -19.19 10.24 -8.66
C PRO A 17 -19.63 11.41 -7.77
N SER A 18 -19.80 12.57 -8.40
CA SER A 18 -20.25 13.82 -7.80
C SER A 18 -21.70 13.70 -7.28
N GLU A 19 -21.89 13.18 -6.07
CA GLU A 19 -23.11 13.37 -5.31
C GLU A 19 -22.89 14.37 -4.17
N LEU A 20 -23.50 15.55 -4.31
CA LEU A 20 -23.83 16.54 -3.29
C LEU A 20 -22.74 16.83 -2.23
N MET A 21 -21.77 17.69 -2.57
CA MET A 21 -20.69 18.13 -1.67
C MET A 21 -21.20 18.81 -0.40
N LYS A 22 -21.45 18.04 0.66
CA LYS A 22 -21.23 18.49 2.04
C LYS A 22 -19.73 18.34 2.29
N SER A 23 -19.09 19.43 2.72
CA SER A 23 -17.69 19.37 3.16
C SER A 23 -17.54 18.28 4.24
N PRO A 24 -16.52 17.41 4.17
CA PRO A 24 -16.35 16.36 5.15
C PRO A 24 -16.25 16.94 6.56
N PRO A 25 -16.82 16.27 7.58
CA PRO A 25 -16.72 16.72 8.97
C PRO A 25 -15.25 16.89 9.39
N VAL A 26 -14.97 17.97 10.12
CA VAL A 26 -13.61 18.27 10.60
C VAL A 26 -13.39 17.62 11.95
N ILE A 27 -12.28 16.89 12.08
CA ILE A 27 -11.79 16.31 13.33
C ILE A 27 -10.48 16.98 13.68
N LYS A 28 -10.34 17.42 14.93
CA LYS A 28 -9.06 17.91 15.45
C LYS A 28 -8.36 16.79 16.19
N LEU A 29 -7.08 16.59 15.92
CA LEU A 29 -6.23 15.67 16.65
C LEU A 29 -5.08 16.45 17.27
N TYR A 30 -4.96 16.39 18.59
CA TYR A 30 -3.84 16.93 19.35
C TYR A 30 -2.93 15.77 19.77
N GLY A 31 -1.62 15.98 19.72
CA GLY A 31 -0.65 15.03 20.27
C GLY A 31 0.76 15.22 19.72
N PRO A 32 1.74 14.45 20.21
CA PRO A 32 3.11 14.59 19.77
C PRO A 32 3.23 14.10 18.32
N PRO A 33 3.87 14.85 17.41
CA PRO A 33 3.94 14.51 15.98
C PRO A 33 4.71 13.22 15.69
N ASN A 34 5.67 12.88 16.55
CA ASN A 34 6.53 11.69 16.43
C ASN A 34 6.07 10.55 17.34
N SER A 35 4.91 10.69 18.01
CA SER A 35 4.35 9.60 18.80
C SER A 35 3.65 8.61 17.88
N PHE A 36 3.97 7.33 18.07
CA PHE A 36 3.28 6.25 17.38
C PHE A 36 1.77 6.30 17.58
N ALA A 37 1.31 6.59 18.81
CA ALA A 37 -0.12 6.61 19.11
C ALA A 37 -0.85 7.67 18.26
N THR A 38 -0.27 8.88 18.18
CA THR A 38 -0.78 9.96 17.34
C THR A 38 -0.82 9.52 15.88
N SER A 39 0.27 8.95 15.38
CA SER A 39 0.36 8.61 13.97
C SER A 39 -0.50 7.41 13.55
N HIS A 40 -0.71 6.46 14.45
CA HIS A 40 -1.67 5.36 14.26
C HIS A 40 -3.09 5.92 14.07
N ILE A 41 -3.48 6.92 14.87
CA ILE A 41 -4.77 7.60 14.72
C ILE A 41 -4.80 8.45 13.44
N ARG A 42 -3.71 9.16 13.10
CA ARG A 42 -3.59 9.91 11.84
C ARG A 42 -3.82 8.99 10.64
N LEU A 43 -3.19 7.81 10.62
CA LEU A 43 -3.39 6.80 9.58
C LEU A 43 -4.84 6.32 9.53
N ALA A 44 -5.42 5.93 10.66
CA ALA A 44 -6.80 5.48 10.71
C ALA A 44 -7.78 6.53 10.15
N LEU A 45 -7.54 7.80 10.43
CA LEU A 45 -8.35 8.91 9.93
C LEU A 45 -8.23 9.13 8.41
N GLN A 46 -7.15 8.68 7.75
CA GLN A 46 -7.04 8.75 6.28
C GLN A 46 -8.06 7.86 5.57
N TYR A 47 -8.50 6.79 6.24
CA TYR A 47 -9.51 5.89 5.71
C TYR A 47 -10.94 6.36 6.00
N LYS A 48 -11.13 7.34 6.88
CA LYS A 48 -12.46 7.86 7.24
C LYS A 48 -12.86 9.04 6.36
N PRO A 49 -14.16 9.23 6.09
CA PRO A 49 -14.67 10.35 5.29
C PRO A 49 -14.67 11.67 6.08
N VAL A 50 -13.51 12.08 6.59
CA VAL A 50 -13.33 13.20 7.51
C VAL A 50 -12.16 14.07 7.08
N THR A 51 -12.18 15.35 7.44
CA THR A 51 -11.01 16.24 7.29
C THR A 51 -10.25 16.28 8.61
N LEU A 52 -9.03 15.78 8.61
CA LEU A 52 -8.14 15.84 9.76
C LEU A 52 -7.46 17.21 9.87
N GLN A 53 -7.68 17.90 10.98
CA GLN A 53 -6.89 19.04 11.44
C GLN A 53 -5.95 18.57 12.55
N PHE A 54 -4.73 18.18 12.18
CA PHE A 54 -3.70 17.80 13.15
C PHE A 54 -3.05 19.04 13.77
N ILE A 55 -2.95 19.07 15.10
CA ILE A 55 -2.35 20.14 15.89
C ILE A 55 -1.23 19.52 16.75
N PRO A 56 0.04 19.62 16.32
CA PRO A 56 1.17 19.10 17.07
C PRO A 56 1.21 19.71 18.47
N SER A 57 1.35 18.88 19.49
CA SER A 57 1.37 19.33 20.88
C SER A 57 2.17 18.39 21.76
N ASP A 58 3.28 18.87 22.30
CA ASP A 58 4.09 18.15 23.29
C ASP A 58 3.51 18.24 24.71
N THR A 59 2.53 19.14 24.93
CA THR A 59 1.83 19.28 26.22
C THR A 59 0.78 18.20 26.45
N HIS A 60 0.34 17.51 25.39
CA HIS A 60 -0.57 16.37 25.46
C HIS A 60 0.25 15.09 25.23
N PRO A 61 0.65 14.35 26.28
CA PRO A 61 1.49 13.15 26.11
C PRO A 61 0.75 12.03 25.36
N ASN A 62 -0.58 12.02 25.44
CA ASN A 62 -1.46 11.09 24.73
C ASN A 62 -2.27 11.82 23.65
N PRO A 63 -2.58 11.15 22.53
CA PRO A 63 -3.42 11.73 21.49
C PRO A 63 -4.81 12.08 22.04
N THR A 64 -5.30 13.26 21.67
CA THR A 64 -6.63 13.74 22.06
C THR A 64 -7.39 14.15 20.81
N LEU A 65 -8.53 13.50 20.60
CA LEU A 65 -9.39 13.70 19.45
C LEU A 65 -10.58 14.57 19.84
N ILE A 66 -10.86 15.61 19.05
CA ILE A 66 -12.02 16.48 19.24
C ILE A 66 -12.87 16.43 17.99
N TYR A 67 -14.13 16.05 18.17
CA TYR A 67 -15.14 16.07 17.11
C TYR A 67 -16.45 16.66 17.66
N GLN A 68 -16.87 17.79 17.11
CA GLN A 68 -18.02 18.55 17.63
C GLN A 68 -17.86 18.89 19.12
N SER A 69 -18.76 18.43 19.99
CA SER A 69 -18.70 18.57 21.44
C SER A 69 -17.88 17.50 22.14
N ASP A 70 -17.50 16.43 21.42
CA ASP A 70 -16.92 15.24 22.00
C ASP A 70 -15.40 15.42 22.07
N VAL A 71 -14.85 15.21 23.28
CA VAL A 71 -13.40 15.18 23.53
C VAL A 71 -13.05 13.77 23.99
N VAL A 72 -12.24 13.07 23.20
CA VAL A 72 -11.84 11.70 23.44
C VAL A 72 -10.33 11.68 23.67
N THR A 73 -9.93 11.20 24.83
CA THR A 73 -8.53 11.03 25.22
C THR A 73 -8.38 9.65 25.84
N GLY A 74 -7.25 8.99 25.64
CA GLY A 74 -7.08 7.62 26.11
C GLY A 74 -6.07 6.83 25.30
N SER A 75 -6.25 5.51 25.28
CA SER A 75 -5.46 4.61 24.46
C SER A 75 -5.79 4.78 22.97
N VAL A 76 -4.95 4.19 22.12
CA VAL A 76 -5.19 4.19 20.67
C VAL A 76 -6.50 3.45 20.39
N GLU A 77 -6.72 2.34 21.06
CA GLU A 77 -7.88 1.47 20.95
C GLU A 77 -9.18 2.20 21.28
N ASP A 78 -9.20 2.98 22.38
CA ASP A 78 -10.37 3.78 22.76
C ASP A 78 -10.77 4.78 21.67
N ILE A 79 -9.77 5.43 21.07
CA ILE A 79 -9.98 6.43 20.01
C ILE A 79 -10.43 5.76 18.71
N LEU A 80 -9.86 4.61 18.35
CA LEU A 80 -10.29 3.85 17.16
C LEU A 80 -11.72 3.33 17.32
N GLN A 81 -12.07 2.82 18.49
CA GLN A 81 -13.44 2.37 18.76
C GLN A 81 -14.44 3.53 18.67
N TYR A 82 -14.08 4.70 19.19
CA TYR A 82 -14.86 5.92 19.02
C TYR A 82 -15.04 6.28 17.54
N LEU A 83 -13.96 6.21 16.75
CA LEU A 83 -14.00 6.51 15.32
C LEU A 83 -14.87 5.52 14.54
N ASP A 84 -14.79 4.23 14.81
CA ASP A 84 -15.67 3.23 14.19
C ASP A 84 -17.13 3.41 14.62
N THR A 85 -17.39 3.91 15.84
CA THR A 85 -18.76 4.21 16.28
C THR A 85 -19.35 5.42 15.56
N LYS A 86 -18.56 6.48 15.34
CA LYS A 86 -19.02 7.72 14.69
C LYS A 86 -18.97 7.66 13.16
N PHE A 87 -18.02 6.91 12.62
CA PHE A 87 -17.75 6.76 11.19
C PHE A 87 -17.57 5.27 10.89
N PRO A 88 -18.66 4.48 10.79
CA PRO A 88 -18.59 3.02 10.70
C PRO A 88 -17.87 2.51 9.44
N ASP A 89 -17.94 3.25 8.34
CA ASP A 89 -17.41 2.82 7.06
C ASP A 89 -16.19 3.64 6.62
N PRO A 90 -15.10 3.00 6.17
CA PRO A 90 -14.79 1.57 6.28
C PRO A 90 -14.33 1.20 7.71
N PRO A 91 -14.60 -0.02 8.21
CA PRO A 91 -14.23 -0.42 9.56
C PRO A 91 -12.70 -0.45 9.74
N LEU A 92 -12.21 0.11 10.85
CA LEU A 92 -10.78 0.12 11.17
C LEU A 92 -10.35 -1.19 11.84
N ALA A 93 -11.21 -1.76 12.67
CA ALA A 93 -11.02 -3.08 13.27
C ALA A 93 -11.81 -4.16 12.52
N VAL A 94 -11.23 -5.35 12.38
CA VAL A 94 -12.03 -6.54 12.07
C VAL A 94 -12.81 -6.87 13.34
N ALA A 95 -14.14 -6.86 13.27
CA ALA A 95 -14.97 -7.26 14.40
C ALA A 95 -14.57 -8.67 14.85
N ASN A 96 -14.04 -8.80 16.07
CA ASN A 96 -13.62 -10.09 16.66
C ASN A 96 -14.76 -11.11 16.82
N ASN A 97 -15.98 -10.81 16.38
CA ASN A 97 -17.21 -11.55 16.72
C ASN A 97 -18.04 -12.03 15.52
N THR A 98 -17.43 -12.23 14.36
CA THR A 98 -18.03 -13.11 13.34
C THR A 98 -16.94 -13.91 12.65
N ALA A 99 -17.03 -15.23 12.74
CA ALA A 99 -16.29 -16.22 11.93
C ALA A 99 -16.54 -16.10 10.40
N ALA A 100 -17.06 -14.97 9.94
CA ALA A 100 -17.46 -14.66 8.58
C ALA A 100 -16.78 -13.41 7.99
N SER A 101 -15.99 -12.66 8.77
CA SER A 101 -15.15 -11.55 8.27
C SER A 101 -13.67 -11.89 8.15
N THR A 102 -13.30 -13.14 8.44
CA THR A 102 -12.19 -13.88 7.83
C THR A 102 -12.53 -14.32 6.41
N ALA A 103 -13.36 -13.55 5.69
CA ALA A 103 -13.53 -13.66 4.25
C ALA A 103 -12.27 -13.09 3.57
N SER A 104 -11.18 -13.83 3.79
CA SER A 104 -10.11 -14.02 2.85
C SER A 104 -10.66 -13.99 1.43
N ILE A 105 -10.08 -13.19 0.56
CA ILE A 105 -10.27 -13.47 -0.87
C ILE A 105 -9.59 -14.82 -1.21
N TRP A 106 -8.69 -15.35 -0.35
CA TRP A 106 -7.94 -16.60 -0.59
C TRP A 106 -7.69 -17.53 0.63
N GLY A 107 -8.70 -17.79 1.46
CA GLY A 107 -8.68 -18.82 2.53
C GLY A 107 -7.70 -18.68 3.71
N TRP A 108 -6.73 -17.76 3.71
CA TRP A 108 -5.70 -17.78 4.75
C TRP A 108 -6.15 -17.14 6.08
N SER A 109 -6.31 -17.98 7.09
CA SER A 109 -6.50 -17.60 8.50
C SER A 109 -5.25 -18.03 9.27
N GLY A 110 -4.17 -17.24 9.20
CA GLY A 110 -2.93 -17.56 9.93
C GLY A 110 -3.22 -17.74 11.42
N GLY A 111 -2.72 -18.85 11.99
CA GLY A 111 -2.86 -19.19 13.40
C GLY A 111 -1.91 -18.40 14.29
N GLU A 112 -2.00 -18.61 15.61
CA GLU A 112 -1.08 -18.01 16.59
C GLU A 112 0.40 -18.41 16.36
N THR A 113 0.64 -19.48 15.59
CA THR A 113 1.96 -20.03 15.27
C THR A 113 2.59 -19.48 14.00
N THR A 114 1.83 -18.75 13.17
CA THR A 114 2.32 -18.23 11.89
C THR A 114 3.43 -17.18 12.09
N PRO A 115 4.63 -17.37 11.53
CA PRO A 115 5.70 -16.38 11.66
C PRO A 115 5.27 -15.01 11.12
N LEU A 116 5.65 -13.95 11.83
CA LEU A 116 5.21 -12.59 11.51
C LEU A 116 5.64 -12.11 10.12
N VAL A 117 6.77 -12.60 9.62
CA VAL A 117 7.25 -12.29 8.27
C VAL A 117 6.24 -12.74 7.20
N VAL A 118 5.53 -13.85 7.42
CA VAL A 118 4.54 -14.34 6.46
C VAL A 118 3.39 -13.34 6.31
N TRP A 119 2.94 -12.76 7.42
CA TRP A 119 1.93 -11.70 7.38
C TRP A 119 2.41 -10.45 6.64
N VAL A 120 3.68 -10.08 6.79
CA VAL A 120 4.27 -8.94 6.06
C VAL A 120 4.22 -9.19 4.55
N VAL A 121 4.62 -10.38 4.10
CA VAL A 121 4.63 -10.76 2.69
C VAL A 121 3.23 -10.72 2.08
N VAL A 122 2.24 -11.32 2.76
CA VAL A 122 0.85 -11.30 2.26
C VAL A 122 0.27 -9.89 2.18
N LEU A 123 0.60 -9.03 3.14
CA LEU A 123 0.19 -7.62 3.07
C LEU A 123 0.87 -6.91 1.89
N GLN A 124 2.14 -7.19 1.61
CA GLN A 124 2.82 -6.68 0.42
C GLN A 124 2.15 -7.18 -0.88
N HIS A 125 1.79 -8.46 -0.97
CA HIS A 125 1.03 -9.01 -2.12
C HIS A 125 -0.28 -8.26 -2.35
N ARG A 126 -1.05 -8.02 -1.28
CA ARG A 126 -2.31 -7.27 -1.34
C ARG A 126 -2.10 -5.87 -1.90
N SER A 127 -1.09 -5.16 -1.39
CA SER A 127 -0.74 -3.83 -1.87
C SER A 127 -0.35 -3.84 -3.35
N VAL A 128 0.54 -4.76 -3.77
CA VAL A 128 0.98 -4.89 -5.17
C VAL A 128 -0.20 -5.21 -6.09
N ASN A 129 -1.05 -6.16 -5.74
CA ASN A 129 -2.23 -6.53 -6.52
C ASN A 129 -3.20 -5.34 -6.66
N TRP A 130 -3.44 -4.59 -5.58
CA TRP A 130 -4.28 -3.40 -5.62
C TRP A 130 -3.73 -2.35 -6.59
N HIS A 131 -2.43 -2.09 -6.55
CA HIS A 131 -1.78 -1.14 -7.46
C HIS A 131 -1.81 -1.61 -8.91
N LEU A 132 -1.58 -2.89 -9.18
CA LEU A 132 -1.69 -3.46 -10.52
C LEU A 132 -3.11 -3.33 -11.08
N GLU A 133 -4.14 -3.64 -10.27
CA GLU A 133 -5.54 -3.47 -10.64
C GLU A 133 -5.86 -2.00 -10.98
N ARG A 134 -5.40 -1.07 -10.14
CA ARG A 134 -5.59 0.37 -10.37
C ARG A 134 -4.88 0.85 -11.63
N MET A 135 -3.67 0.37 -11.89
CA MET A 135 -2.91 0.69 -13.10
C MET A 135 -3.58 0.15 -14.36
N VAL A 136 -4.16 -1.05 -14.32
CA VAL A 136 -4.95 -1.60 -15.42
C VAL A 136 -6.17 -0.73 -15.69
N LYS A 137 -6.96 -0.38 -14.66
CA LYS A 137 -8.14 0.49 -14.82
C LYS A 137 -7.78 1.86 -15.37
N TRP A 138 -6.67 2.44 -14.93
CA TRP A 138 -6.20 3.72 -15.44
C TRP A 138 -5.74 3.62 -16.91
N ALA A 139 -5.05 2.54 -17.29
CA ALA A 139 -4.66 2.31 -18.69
C ALA A 139 -5.89 2.13 -19.59
N GLU A 140 -6.90 1.37 -19.14
CA GLU A 140 -8.18 1.19 -19.84
C GLU A 140 -8.93 2.51 -20.03
N ASP A 141 -8.96 3.36 -19.01
CA ASP A 141 -9.57 4.69 -19.10
C ASP A 141 -8.83 5.59 -20.10
N ILE A 142 -7.50 5.66 -20.03
CA ILE A 142 -6.70 6.43 -21.01
C ILE A 142 -6.96 5.92 -22.43
N ALA A 143 -6.99 4.59 -22.63
CA ALA A 143 -7.28 3.96 -23.91
C ALA A 143 -8.70 4.28 -24.40
N ALA A 144 -9.72 4.19 -23.54
CA ALA A 144 -11.11 4.47 -23.91
C ALA A 144 -11.37 5.94 -24.29
N ARG A 145 -10.55 6.86 -23.75
CA ARG A 145 -10.62 8.30 -24.06
C ARG A 145 -9.64 8.73 -25.15
N GLY A 146 -8.72 7.86 -25.58
CA GLY A 146 -7.61 8.22 -26.47
C GLY A 146 -6.71 9.33 -25.88
N GLY A 147 -6.63 9.39 -24.54
CA GLY A 147 -5.93 10.45 -23.80
C GLY A 147 -6.62 11.82 -23.76
N ASN A 148 -7.84 11.97 -24.25
CA ASN A 148 -8.56 13.24 -24.25
C ASN A 148 -9.31 13.48 -22.93
N ALA A 149 -9.18 14.69 -22.37
CA ALA A 149 -9.77 15.10 -21.10
C ALA A 149 -11.31 15.11 -21.05
N ARG A 150 -12.02 14.90 -22.17
CA ARG A 150 -13.51 14.95 -22.28
C ARG A 150 -14.18 16.15 -21.57
N GLY A 151 -13.47 17.27 -21.42
CA GLY A 151 -13.98 18.47 -20.73
C GLY A 151 -13.89 18.42 -19.19
N ASP A 152 -13.24 17.42 -18.60
CA ASP A 152 -12.95 17.35 -17.17
C ASP A 152 -11.71 18.20 -16.84
N PRO A 153 -11.85 19.31 -16.07
CA PRO A 153 -10.75 20.20 -15.72
C PRO A 153 -9.74 19.57 -14.74
N SER A 154 -10.04 18.44 -14.12
CA SER A 154 -9.10 17.68 -13.27
C SER A 154 -8.10 16.84 -14.08
N MET A 155 -8.42 16.60 -15.36
CA MET A 155 -7.67 15.76 -16.28
C MET A 155 -6.62 16.59 -17.03
N GLY A 156 -5.42 16.01 -17.18
CA GLY A 156 -4.29 16.68 -17.82
C GLY A 156 -4.33 16.54 -19.34
N THR A 157 -3.31 17.09 -20.01
CA THR A 157 -3.05 16.67 -21.41
C THR A 157 -2.65 15.18 -21.44
N PRO A 158 -2.86 14.47 -22.57
CA PRO A 158 -2.45 13.06 -22.69
C PRO A 158 -1.01 12.80 -22.22
N ARG A 159 -0.10 13.73 -22.54
CA ARG A 159 1.30 13.68 -22.13
C ARG A 159 1.49 13.82 -20.62
N MET A 160 0.72 14.70 -19.97
CA MET A 160 0.76 14.86 -18.52
C MET A 160 0.19 13.63 -17.80
N GLU A 161 -0.90 13.06 -18.33
CA GLU A 161 -1.47 11.81 -17.79
C GLU A 161 -0.48 10.66 -17.91
N MET A 162 0.14 10.49 -19.08
CA MET A 162 1.14 9.44 -19.29
C MET A 162 2.38 9.62 -18.39
N LYS A 163 2.78 10.87 -18.12
CA LYS A 163 3.86 11.18 -17.16
C LYS A 163 3.47 10.79 -15.73
N LYS A 164 2.25 11.07 -15.30
CA LYS A 164 1.76 10.66 -13.97
C LYS A 164 1.65 9.14 -13.88
N PHE A 165 1.12 8.49 -14.92
CA PHE A 165 1.03 7.04 -15.03
C PHE A 165 2.41 6.38 -14.91
N GLY A 166 3.39 6.87 -15.67
CA GLY A 166 4.76 6.35 -15.62
C GLY A 166 5.46 6.57 -14.28
N LYS A 167 5.17 7.67 -13.58
CA LYS A 167 5.66 7.87 -12.20
C LYS A 167 5.07 6.80 -11.27
N SER A 168 3.76 6.60 -11.30
CA SER A 168 3.08 5.58 -10.48
C SER A 168 3.60 4.18 -10.79
N TYR A 169 3.78 3.85 -12.07
CA TYR A 169 4.35 2.57 -12.49
C TYR A 169 5.78 2.37 -11.98
N SER A 170 6.60 3.43 -11.98
CA SER A 170 7.98 3.35 -11.48
C SER A 170 8.03 3.06 -9.98
N GLN A 171 7.10 3.62 -9.21
CA GLN A 171 6.96 3.32 -7.77
C GLN A 171 6.54 1.87 -7.56
N LEU A 172 5.52 1.40 -8.29
CA LEU A 172 5.08 0.00 -8.25
C LEU A 172 6.21 -0.97 -8.61
N LEU A 173 6.92 -0.68 -9.70
CA LEU A 173 8.05 -1.48 -10.15
C LEU A 173 9.12 -1.62 -9.06
N GLN A 174 9.42 -0.54 -8.36
CA GLN A 174 10.42 -0.55 -7.30
C GLN A 174 9.97 -1.38 -6.10
N VAL A 175 8.69 -1.28 -5.68
CA VAL A 175 8.13 -2.14 -4.63
C VAL A 175 8.21 -3.61 -5.01
N MET A 176 7.81 -3.97 -6.24
CA MET A 176 7.84 -5.35 -6.73
C MET A 176 9.27 -5.92 -6.77
N LEU A 177 10.26 -5.12 -7.16
CA LEU A 177 11.65 -5.55 -7.21
C LEU A 177 12.25 -5.75 -5.82
N GLU A 178 12.01 -4.83 -4.88
CA GLU A 178 12.48 -4.99 -3.51
C GLU A 178 11.79 -6.16 -2.80
N HIS A 179 10.50 -6.38 -3.08
CA HIS A 179 9.73 -7.49 -2.56
C HIS A 179 10.28 -8.84 -3.03
N ALA A 180 10.44 -9.02 -4.34
CA ALA A 180 11.04 -10.23 -4.91
C ALA A 180 12.46 -10.47 -4.35
N GLN A 181 13.28 -9.41 -4.28
CA GLN A 181 14.62 -9.50 -3.69
C GLN A 181 14.58 -9.93 -2.22
N MET A 182 13.66 -9.37 -1.44
CA MET A 182 13.50 -9.71 -0.02
C MET A 182 13.12 -11.17 0.16
N GLU A 183 12.21 -11.69 -0.66
CA GLU A 183 11.83 -13.11 -0.64
C GLU A 183 13.02 -14.01 -1.00
N GLU A 184 13.68 -13.73 -2.12
CA GLU A 184 14.80 -14.53 -2.63
C GLU A 184 15.99 -14.62 -1.67
N THR A 185 16.24 -13.54 -0.92
CA THR A 185 17.43 -13.42 -0.08
C THR A 185 17.18 -13.71 1.39
N VAL A 186 15.93 -13.68 1.85
CA VAL A 186 15.56 -13.96 3.24
C VAL A 186 14.70 -15.20 3.33
N LEU A 187 13.47 -15.17 2.80
CA LEU A 187 12.50 -16.24 3.02
C LEU A 187 12.89 -17.51 2.25
N PHE A 188 13.19 -17.38 0.96
CA PHE A 188 13.55 -18.51 0.13
C PHE A 188 14.85 -19.15 0.60
N GLN A 189 15.80 -18.38 1.14
CA GLN A 189 17.02 -18.96 1.73
C GLN A 189 16.71 -19.84 2.95
N ILE A 190 15.75 -19.45 3.78
CA ILE A 190 15.33 -20.26 4.94
C ILE A 190 14.66 -21.55 4.46
N LEU A 191 13.73 -21.44 3.51
CA LEU A 191 13.00 -22.58 2.98
C LEU A 191 13.91 -23.54 2.21
N GLU A 192 14.79 -23.03 1.35
CA GLU A 192 15.80 -23.83 0.62
C GLU A 192 16.81 -24.51 1.55
N SER A 193 17.10 -23.89 2.70
CA SER A 193 17.95 -24.53 3.73
C SER A 193 17.22 -25.66 4.46
N ALA A 194 15.88 -25.59 4.55
CA ALA A 194 15.06 -26.63 5.16
C ALA A 194 14.81 -27.80 4.18
N ASP A 195 14.49 -27.51 2.92
CA ASP A 195 14.39 -28.50 1.85
C ASP A 195 14.73 -27.86 0.48
N ARG A 196 15.62 -28.52 -0.25
CA ARG A 196 16.23 -27.96 -1.47
C ARG A 196 15.26 -28.06 -2.64
N GLY A 197 15.02 -26.93 -3.30
CA GLY A 197 14.19 -26.79 -4.49
C GLY A 197 12.75 -26.36 -4.21
N LEU A 198 12.38 -26.13 -2.95
CA LEU A 198 11.03 -25.64 -2.58
C LEU A 198 10.67 -24.34 -3.28
N CYS A 199 11.62 -23.42 -3.44
CA CYS A 199 11.36 -22.08 -3.97
C CYS A 199 11.64 -21.99 -5.47
N LYS A 200 11.89 -23.11 -6.15
CA LYS A 200 12.30 -23.09 -7.56
C LYS A 200 11.25 -22.45 -8.47
N SER A 201 9.97 -22.79 -8.29
CA SER A 201 8.89 -22.25 -9.13
C SER A 201 8.73 -20.74 -8.94
N ALA A 202 8.69 -20.27 -7.68
CA ALA A 202 8.59 -18.84 -7.36
C ALA A 202 9.76 -18.03 -7.95
N ASN A 203 10.99 -18.55 -7.88
CA ASN A 203 12.16 -17.94 -8.52
C ASN A 203 12.04 -17.87 -10.06
N GLU A 204 11.49 -18.91 -10.69
CA GLU A 204 11.26 -18.92 -12.15
C GLU A 204 10.18 -17.90 -12.55
N ASP A 205 9.16 -17.70 -11.72
CA ASP A 205 8.14 -16.67 -11.90
C ASP A 205 8.74 -15.26 -11.79
N HIS A 206 9.57 -14.99 -10.78
CA HIS A 206 10.32 -13.71 -10.68
C HIS A 206 11.12 -13.41 -11.94
N ALA A 207 11.88 -14.40 -12.43
CA ALA A 207 12.66 -14.28 -13.67
C ALA A 207 11.78 -14.02 -14.90
N THR A 208 10.58 -14.59 -14.93
CA THR A 208 9.60 -14.41 -16.02
C THR A 208 8.89 -13.05 -15.95
N HIS A 209 8.63 -12.54 -14.75
CA HIS A 209 7.97 -11.24 -14.54
C HIS A 209 8.85 -10.06 -14.97
N LEU A 210 10.15 -10.11 -14.65
CA LEU A 210 11.09 -9.02 -14.92
C LEU A 210 11.08 -8.49 -16.38
N PRO A 211 11.17 -9.32 -17.44
CA PRO A 211 11.10 -8.82 -18.82
C PRO A 211 9.74 -8.23 -19.18
N ILE A 212 8.63 -8.73 -18.60
CA ILE A 212 7.30 -8.14 -18.80
C ILE A 212 7.26 -6.74 -18.19
N MET A 213 7.73 -6.60 -16.96
CA MET A 213 7.78 -5.32 -16.25
C MET A 213 8.62 -4.27 -16.99
N ASN A 214 9.78 -4.67 -17.51
CA ASN A 214 10.63 -3.80 -18.32
C ASN A 214 9.96 -3.41 -19.63
N GLY A 215 9.28 -4.35 -20.30
CA GLY A 215 8.51 -4.06 -21.50
C GLY A 215 7.42 -3.01 -21.28
N ILE A 216 6.67 -3.11 -20.17
CA ILE A 216 5.66 -2.10 -19.80
C ILE A 216 6.32 -0.73 -19.59
N LYS A 217 7.48 -0.69 -18.92
CA LYS A 217 8.23 0.56 -18.68
C LYS A 217 8.61 1.23 -20.00
N GLU A 218 9.07 0.47 -20.98
CA GLU A 218 9.45 1.00 -22.30
C GLU A 218 8.22 1.40 -23.15
N ASP A 219 7.12 0.64 -23.07
CA ASP A 219 5.84 1.02 -23.70
C ASP A 219 5.37 2.38 -23.16
N ILE A 220 5.44 2.58 -21.84
CA ILE A 220 5.06 3.86 -21.19
C ILE A 220 5.92 5.03 -21.69
N LYS A 221 7.23 4.85 -21.79
CA LYS A 221 8.15 5.89 -22.29
C LYS A 221 7.84 6.24 -23.74
N THR A 222 7.61 5.22 -24.57
CA THR A 222 7.29 5.37 -25.99
C THR A 222 5.99 6.15 -26.16
N ILE A 223 4.91 5.73 -25.49
CA ILE A 223 3.61 6.42 -25.54
C ILE A 223 3.72 7.86 -25.05
N GLY A 224 4.55 8.11 -24.02
CA GLY A 224 4.75 9.45 -23.45
C GLY A 224 5.36 10.49 -24.40
N VAL A 225 5.91 10.07 -25.55
CA VAL A 225 6.46 10.97 -26.58
C VAL A 225 5.67 10.94 -27.89
N MET A 226 4.65 10.08 -28.01
CA MET A 226 3.80 9.98 -29.20
C MET A 226 2.78 11.14 -29.26
N ASN A 227 2.32 11.44 -30.48
CA ASN A 227 1.24 12.40 -30.70
C ASN A 227 -0.10 11.73 -30.42
N ALA A 228 -0.87 12.27 -29.47
CA ALA A 228 -2.23 11.79 -29.23
C ALA A 228 -3.14 12.03 -30.43
N GLY A 229 -4.13 11.15 -30.63
CA GLY A 229 -5.14 11.28 -31.69
C GLY A 229 -4.78 10.60 -33.02
N ILE A 230 -3.60 10.00 -33.16
CA ILE A 230 -3.25 9.15 -34.32
C ILE A 230 -3.58 7.67 -34.02
N PRO A 231 -3.86 6.84 -35.04
CA PRO A 231 -4.15 5.42 -34.85
C PRO A 231 -3.08 4.66 -34.06
N ASP A 232 -1.80 4.91 -34.35
CA ASP A 232 -0.66 4.26 -33.69
C ASP A 232 -0.64 4.52 -32.17
N TYR A 233 -1.08 5.69 -31.72
CA TYR A 233 -1.17 6.02 -30.30
C TYR A 233 -2.20 5.14 -29.59
N GLN A 234 -3.35 4.93 -30.26
CA GLN A 234 -4.41 4.08 -29.74
C GLN A 234 -3.97 2.61 -29.68
N GLU A 235 -3.29 2.13 -30.72
CA GLU A 235 -2.73 0.77 -30.73
C GLU A 235 -1.70 0.57 -29.60
N ALA A 236 -0.81 1.53 -29.40
CA ALA A 236 0.17 1.49 -28.32
C ALA A 236 -0.48 1.44 -26.93
N LEU A 237 -1.56 2.20 -26.70
CA LEU A 237 -2.33 2.15 -25.45
C LEU A 237 -3.02 0.79 -25.22
N VAL A 238 -3.57 0.20 -26.28
CA VAL A 238 -4.19 -1.15 -26.22
C VAL A 238 -3.13 -2.20 -25.89
N ASN A 239 -1.95 -2.13 -26.51
CA ASN A 239 -0.84 -3.05 -26.25
C ASN A 239 -0.31 -2.91 -24.81
N LEU A 240 -0.12 -1.68 -24.32
CA LEU A 240 0.25 -1.40 -22.93
C LEU A 240 -0.77 -2.02 -21.96
N THR A 241 -2.07 -1.80 -22.21
CA THR A 241 -3.16 -2.34 -21.39
C THR A 241 -3.14 -3.86 -21.37
N SER A 242 -2.95 -4.51 -22.52
CA SER A 242 -2.83 -5.96 -22.63
C SER A 242 -1.66 -6.52 -21.81
N ARG A 243 -0.49 -5.87 -21.92
CA ARG A 243 0.71 -6.27 -21.17
C ARG A 243 0.55 -6.09 -19.66
N LEU A 244 -0.10 -5.01 -19.21
CA LEU A 244 -0.44 -4.79 -17.80
C LEU A 244 -1.41 -5.84 -17.27
N LYS A 245 -2.46 -6.20 -18.04
CA LYS A 245 -3.39 -7.27 -17.67
C LYS A 245 -2.68 -8.61 -17.51
N ARG A 246 -1.75 -8.92 -18.42
CA ARG A 246 -0.92 -10.12 -18.33
C ARG A 246 -0.03 -10.11 -17.09
N LEU A 247 0.66 -9.00 -16.80
CA LEU A 247 1.47 -8.89 -15.58
C LEU A 247 0.60 -9.08 -14.33
N LYS A 248 -0.55 -8.40 -14.26
CA LYS A 248 -1.49 -8.54 -13.14
C LYS A 248 -1.90 -9.99 -12.91
N GLU A 249 -2.32 -10.69 -13.96
CA GLU A 249 -2.78 -12.07 -13.85
C GLU A 249 -1.64 -13.02 -13.46
N ASN A 250 -0.43 -12.78 -13.97
CA ASN A 250 0.74 -13.56 -13.60
C ASN A 250 1.11 -13.36 -12.12
N CYS A 251 1.23 -12.11 -11.65
CA CYS A 251 1.50 -11.82 -10.23
C CYS A 251 0.41 -12.37 -9.32
N ARG A 252 -0.86 -12.26 -9.72
CA ARG A 252 -1.98 -12.81 -8.95
C ARG A 252 -1.81 -14.32 -8.72
N LYS A 253 -1.50 -15.08 -9.78
CA LYS A 253 -1.31 -16.54 -9.66
C LYS A 253 -0.08 -16.89 -8.82
N HIS A 254 1.04 -16.21 -9.07
CA HIS A 254 2.28 -16.41 -8.33
C HIS A 254 2.06 -16.16 -6.82
N PHE A 255 1.45 -15.03 -6.44
CA PHE A 255 1.12 -14.76 -5.03
C PHE A 255 0.13 -15.78 -4.45
N GLU A 256 -0.87 -16.22 -5.22
CA GLU A 256 -1.81 -17.27 -4.77
C GLU A 256 -1.12 -18.61 -4.50
N GLU A 257 -0.15 -18.96 -5.33
CA GLU A 257 0.64 -20.18 -5.16
C GLU A 257 1.57 -20.08 -3.95
N GLU A 258 2.24 -18.94 -3.76
CA GLU A 258 3.06 -18.70 -2.57
C GLU A 258 2.24 -18.73 -1.28
N GLU A 259 1.14 -17.98 -1.23
CA GLU A 259 0.27 -17.89 -0.06
C GLU A 259 -0.32 -19.25 0.34
N ARG A 260 -0.62 -20.10 -0.65
CA ARG A 260 -1.24 -21.40 -0.42
C ARG A 260 -0.23 -22.51 -0.15
N GLU A 261 0.89 -22.52 -0.85
CA GLU A 261 1.81 -23.68 -0.87
C GLU A 261 3.14 -23.39 -0.17
N LEU A 262 3.71 -22.20 -0.34
CA LEU A 262 5.09 -21.90 0.09
C LEU A 262 5.16 -21.24 1.46
N LEU A 263 4.41 -20.16 1.64
CA LEU A 263 4.37 -19.36 2.85
C LEU A 263 3.96 -20.14 4.11
N PRO A 264 3.00 -21.08 4.06
CA PRO A 264 2.68 -21.91 5.21
C PRO A 264 3.85 -22.79 5.69
N LEU A 265 4.78 -23.17 4.80
CA LEU A 265 5.95 -23.98 5.17
C LEU A 265 6.90 -23.24 6.11
N MET A 266 6.82 -21.91 6.19
CA MET A 266 7.58 -21.13 7.17
C MET A 266 7.26 -21.55 8.61
N GLU A 267 6.05 -22.04 8.90
CA GLU A 267 5.71 -22.57 10.23
C GLU A 267 6.55 -23.80 10.58
N ALA A 268 6.80 -24.67 9.61
CA ALA A 268 7.60 -25.89 9.78
C ALA A 268 9.10 -25.62 9.98
N THR A 269 9.55 -24.39 9.77
CA THR A 269 10.94 -23.99 10.03
C THR A 269 11.22 -23.74 11.52
N GLU A 270 10.19 -23.79 12.37
CA GLU A 270 10.26 -23.70 13.84
C GLU A 270 11.14 -22.55 14.37
N LEU A 271 11.13 -21.41 13.68
CA LEU A 271 11.90 -20.24 14.09
C LEU A 271 11.46 -19.79 15.49
N ASN A 272 12.42 -19.75 16.42
CA ASN A 272 12.18 -19.18 17.73
C ASN A 272 11.96 -17.67 17.63
N LYS A 273 11.44 -17.06 18.71
CA LYS A 273 11.09 -15.64 18.71
C LYS A 273 12.25 -14.74 18.25
N PRO A 274 13.47 -14.78 18.83
CA PRO A 274 14.60 -13.99 18.33
C PRO A 274 14.92 -14.18 16.84
N GLN A 275 14.78 -15.40 16.32
CA GLN A 275 14.98 -15.65 14.88
C GLN A 275 13.89 -14.99 14.03
N GLN A 276 12.62 -15.08 14.43
CA GLN A 276 11.53 -14.39 13.73
C GLN A 276 11.73 -12.87 13.70
N GLU A 277 12.16 -12.28 14.82
CA GLU A 277 12.46 -10.84 14.89
C GLU A 277 13.61 -10.45 13.95
N LYS A 278 14.66 -11.28 13.91
CA LYS A 278 15.80 -11.08 13.00
C LYS A 278 15.38 -11.19 11.53
N VAL A 279 14.61 -12.22 11.18
CA VAL A 279 14.11 -12.43 9.82
C VAL A 279 13.26 -11.24 9.37
N LEU A 280 12.34 -10.79 10.23
CA LEU A 280 11.51 -9.64 9.95
C LEU A 280 12.34 -8.35 9.78
N GLN A 281 13.30 -8.09 10.66
CA GLN A 281 14.20 -6.94 10.52
C GLN A 281 14.98 -6.97 9.20
N GLN A 282 15.51 -8.14 8.81
CA GLN A 282 16.21 -8.32 7.54
C GLN A 282 15.27 -8.07 6.34
N SER A 283 14.03 -8.58 6.39
CA SER A 283 13.05 -8.31 5.35
C SER A 283 12.76 -6.81 5.19
N LEU A 284 12.61 -6.09 6.30
CA LEU A 284 12.38 -4.65 6.30
C LEU A 284 13.60 -3.86 5.81
N ASP A 285 14.83 -4.32 6.12
CA ASP A 285 16.08 -3.71 5.68
C ASP A 285 16.32 -3.85 4.18
N ILE A 286 15.92 -4.97 3.58
CA ILE A 286 16.07 -5.19 2.13
C ILE A 286 15.09 -4.31 1.35
N MET A 287 13.87 -4.16 1.87
CA MET A 287 12.85 -3.28 1.29
C MET A 287 13.02 -1.82 1.75
N ARG A 288 14.24 -1.29 1.71
CA ARG A 288 14.60 0.00 2.29
C ARG A 288 13.88 1.18 1.63
N GLU A 289 13.71 1.14 0.32
CA GLU A 289 13.07 2.22 -0.43
C GLU A 289 11.55 2.18 -0.22
N THR A 290 10.98 0.98 -0.19
CA THR A 290 9.60 0.70 0.21
C THR A 290 9.30 1.22 1.61
N HIS A 291 10.17 0.94 2.58
CA HIS A 291 10.05 1.45 3.95
C HIS A 291 10.69 2.83 4.15
N SER A 292 10.87 3.58 3.06
CA SER A 292 11.19 5.00 3.11
C SER A 292 10.23 5.78 2.21
N HIS A 293 10.71 6.36 1.12
CA HIS A 293 9.95 7.29 0.30
C HIS A 293 8.74 6.67 -0.43
N LEU A 294 8.66 5.34 -0.49
CA LEU A 294 7.53 4.61 -1.07
C LEU A 294 6.56 4.08 -0.01
N PHE A 295 6.78 4.37 1.28
CA PHE A 295 5.96 3.78 2.33
C PHE A 295 4.50 4.15 2.20
N ARG A 296 4.21 5.44 1.95
CA ARG A 296 2.85 5.90 1.64
C ARG A 296 2.24 5.17 0.44
N PHE A 297 3.04 4.98 -0.63
CA PHE A 297 2.58 4.26 -1.82
C PHE A 297 2.20 2.82 -1.47
N LEU A 298 3.02 2.09 -0.70
CA LEU A 298 2.69 0.75 -0.22
C LEU A 298 1.37 0.75 0.60
N MET A 299 1.23 1.67 1.55
CA MET A 299 0.07 1.73 2.45
C MET A 299 -1.24 2.06 1.72
N GLU A 300 -1.19 2.85 0.64
CA GLU A 300 -2.37 3.16 -0.20
C GLU A 300 -3.01 1.89 -0.82
N GLY A 301 -2.22 0.82 -1.01
CA GLY A 301 -2.70 -0.46 -1.53
C GLY A 301 -3.37 -1.36 -0.50
N LEU A 302 -3.41 -0.97 0.77
CA LEU A 302 -3.93 -1.77 1.88
C LEU A 302 -5.32 -1.30 2.32
N GLN A 303 -6.15 -2.26 2.73
CA GLN A 303 -7.37 -1.97 3.47
C GLN A 303 -7.04 -1.40 4.86
N PRO A 304 -7.97 -0.69 5.53
CA PRO A 304 -7.66 -0.01 6.78
C PRO A 304 -7.06 -0.93 7.84
N HIS A 305 -7.67 -2.08 8.10
CA HIS A 305 -7.18 -3.04 9.10
C HIS A 305 -5.81 -3.63 8.73
N ASP A 306 -5.59 -3.90 7.45
CA ASP A 306 -4.33 -4.40 6.91
C ASP A 306 -3.22 -3.37 7.06
N ALA A 307 -3.53 -2.11 6.79
CA ALA A 307 -2.63 -0.99 6.98
C ALA A 307 -2.28 -0.81 8.47
N MET A 308 -3.27 -0.85 9.37
CA MET A 308 -3.01 -0.77 10.80
C MET A 308 -2.08 -1.90 11.25
N ARG A 309 -2.36 -3.13 10.80
CA ARG A 309 -1.56 -4.31 11.12
C ARG A 309 -0.12 -4.21 10.58
N TYR A 310 0.06 -3.79 9.33
CA TYR A 310 1.38 -3.58 8.74
C TYR A 310 2.18 -2.54 9.53
N PHE A 311 1.49 -1.47 9.93
CA PHE A 311 2.08 -0.38 10.69
C PHE A 311 2.50 -0.80 12.11
N ASP A 312 1.70 -1.62 12.79
CA ASP A 312 2.05 -2.23 14.08
C ASP A 312 3.29 -3.14 13.99
N LEU A 313 3.37 -3.96 12.93
CA LEU A 313 4.52 -4.83 12.68
C LEU A 313 5.80 -4.02 12.50
N ILE A 314 5.75 -2.96 11.69
CA ILE A 314 6.90 -2.08 11.49
C ILE A 314 7.35 -1.45 12.81
N LYS A 315 6.45 -0.91 13.62
CA LYS A 315 6.84 -0.26 14.88
C LYS A 315 7.51 -1.23 15.85
N ARG A 316 7.03 -2.47 15.89
CA ARG A 316 7.56 -3.46 16.83
C ARG A 316 8.99 -3.89 16.46
N TYR A 317 9.36 -3.81 15.18
CA TYR A 317 10.59 -4.41 14.65
C TYR A 317 11.48 -3.47 13.84
N CYS A 318 11.21 -2.17 13.82
CA CYS A 318 12.12 -1.15 13.29
C CYS A 318 12.60 -0.24 14.41
N ASP A 319 13.79 0.34 14.22
CA ASP A 319 14.29 1.38 15.12
C ASP A 319 13.37 2.62 15.13
N ASN A 320 13.30 3.29 16.28
CA ASN A 320 12.39 4.44 16.48
C ASN A 320 12.66 5.59 15.49
N VAL A 321 13.90 5.75 15.00
CA VAL A 321 14.25 6.81 14.06
C VAL A 321 13.62 6.52 12.70
N ARG A 322 13.74 5.28 12.22
CA ARG A 322 13.15 4.84 10.95
C ARG A 322 11.63 4.85 10.99
N VAL A 323 11.04 4.41 12.10
CA VAL A 323 9.58 4.51 12.33
C VAL A 323 9.13 5.97 12.28
N SER A 324 9.85 6.88 12.94
CA SER A 324 9.52 8.32 12.89
C SER A 324 9.60 8.90 11.48
N LEU A 325 10.58 8.47 10.67
CA LEU A 325 10.69 8.91 9.27
C LEU A 325 9.51 8.42 8.44
N MET A 326 9.19 7.12 8.52
CA MET A 326 8.02 6.53 7.86
C MET A 326 6.73 7.26 8.24
N LEU A 327 6.59 7.62 9.52
CA LEU A 327 5.43 8.33 10.03
C LEU A 327 5.25 9.74 9.46
N HIS A 328 6.34 10.48 9.29
CA HIS A 328 6.27 11.78 8.61
C HIS A 328 5.77 11.63 7.18
N MET A 329 6.26 10.62 6.44
CA MET A 329 5.89 10.43 5.03
C MET A 329 4.46 9.97 4.80
N MET A 330 3.82 9.35 5.80
CA MET A 330 2.43 8.93 5.68
C MET A 330 1.46 10.10 5.70
N VAL A 331 1.77 11.17 6.45
CA VAL A 331 0.77 12.18 6.81
C VAL A 331 1.10 13.58 6.28
N ASP A 332 2.34 13.82 5.86
CA ASP A 332 2.76 15.06 5.19
C ASP A 332 2.83 14.86 3.64
#